data_AF-A0A3M8RGS4-F1
#
_entry.id   AF-A0A3M8RGS4-F1
#
_cell.length_a   1.000
_cell.length_b   1.000
_cell.length_c   1.000
_cell.angle_alpha   90.00
_cell.angle_beta   90.00
_cell.angle_gamma   90.00
#
_symmetry.space_group_name_H-M   'P 1'
#
loop_
_entity.id
_entity.type
_entity.pdbx_description
1 polymer ?
#
loop_
_entity_poly.entity_id
_entity_poly.type
_entity_poly.pdbx_seq_one_letter_code
_entity_poly.pdbx_strand_id
1 'polypeptide(L)'
;MSVDLAPSTEQLYAQVTPAGAFYAVSSPEHEGNRAILLRILEEGGVVPFATSTAMSWTQSNDAEEALRSIFRLQRLGLVRGSTAAPLPVEDRLEDILPSLLARLSDTSKALLADENGFYLAAAGFLHEAAEELAGLSADLL
;
A
#
# COMPACT_ATOMS: atom_id res chain seq x y z
N MET A 1 -13.36 -1.68 14.62
CA MET A 1 -14.57 -2.24 14.00
C MET A 1 -14.40 -2.04 12.50
N SER A 2 -14.42 -3.10 11.67
CA SER A 2 -14.28 -2.96 10.21
C SER A 2 -15.62 -2.49 9.66
N VAL A 3 -15.66 -1.36 8.96
CA VAL A 3 -16.87 -0.87 8.29
C VAL A 3 -16.96 -1.55 6.93
N ASP A 4 -18.15 -2.00 6.55
CA ASP A 4 -18.36 -2.60 5.22
C ASP A 4 -18.40 -1.50 4.15
N LEU A 5 -17.64 -1.66 3.05
CA LEU A 5 -17.74 -0.81 1.85
C LEU A 5 -19.00 -1.20 1.07
N ALA A 6 -20.11 -0.62 1.48
CA ALA A 6 -21.35 -0.62 0.72
C ALA A 6 -21.65 0.80 0.25
N PRO A 7 -22.26 0.99 -0.94
CA PRO A 7 -22.83 2.27 -1.31
C PRO A 7 -23.81 2.71 -0.22
N SER A 8 -23.55 3.83 0.43
CA SER A 8 -24.33 4.32 1.57
C SER A 8 -24.52 5.84 1.51
N THR A 9 -25.43 6.38 2.32
CA THR A 9 -25.60 7.82 2.48
C THR A 9 -24.42 8.49 3.19
N GLU A 10 -23.63 7.74 3.96
CA GLU A 10 -22.40 8.21 4.56
C GLU A 10 -21.22 8.02 3.58
N GLN A 11 -20.30 8.99 3.58
CA GLN A 11 -19.08 8.90 2.78
C GLN A 11 -18.16 7.85 3.39
N LEU A 12 -17.89 6.80 2.61
CA LEU A 12 -16.93 5.76 2.94
C LEU A 12 -15.74 5.85 2.01
N TYR A 13 -14.57 5.54 2.53
CA TYR A 13 -13.30 5.47 1.80
C TYR A 13 -12.77 4.05 1.89
N ALA A 14 -12.22 3.56 0.79
CA ALA A 14 -11.64 2.23 0.75
C ALA A 14 -10.20 2.28 1.27
N GLN A 15 -9.88 1.44 2.25
CA GLN A 15 -8.53 1.30 2.77
C GLN A 15 -8.06 -0.13 2.57
N VAL A 16 -6.89 -0.27 1.96
CA VAL A 16 -6.19 -1.55 1.92
C VAL A 16 -5.63 -1.85 3.31
N THR A 17 -5.80 -3.10 3.77
CA THR A 17 -5.23 -3.54 5.05
C THR A 17 -3.73 -3.85 4.90
N PRO A 18 -2.93 -3.95 5.97
CA PRO A 18 -1.53 -4.37 5.85
C PRO A 18 -1.35 -5.70 5.10
N ALA A 19 -2.26 -6.67 5.32
CA ALA A 19 -2.28 -7.92 4.59
C ALA A 19 -2.64 -7.73 3.11
N GLY A 20 -3.60 -6.85 2.81
CA GLY A 20 -3.93 -6.46 1.43
C GLY A 20 -2.79 -5.76 0.70
N ALA A 21 -2.06 -4.89 1.39
CA ALA A 21 -0.94 -4.15 0.81
C ALA A 21 0.20 -5.10 0.49
N PHE A 22 0.57 -5.98 1.43
CA PHE A 22 1.53 -7.05 1.19
C PHE A 22 1.09 -7.94 0.03
N TYR A 23 -0.16 -8.42 0.04
CA TYR A 23 -0.70 -9.22 -1.05
C TYR A 23 -0.69 -8.49 -2.40
N ALA A 24 -0.84 -7.16 -2.45
CA ALA A 24 -0.81 -6.42 -3.70
C ALA A 24 0.60 -6.43 -4.31
N VAL A 25 1.63 -6.16 -3.49
CA VAL A 25 3.01 -5.91 -3.95
C VAL A 25 3.92 -7.14 -3.93
N SER A 26 3.46 -8.28 -3.39
CA SER A 26 4.30 -9.49 -3.25
C SER A 26 4.64 -10.22 -4.57
N SER A 27 4.23 -9.69 -5.72
CA SER A 27 4.43 -10.27 -7.05
C SER A 27 4.55 -9.14 -8.06
N PRO A 28 5.39 -9.28 -9.10
CA PRO A 28 5.46 -8.31 -10.21
C PRO A 28 4.23 -8.37 -11.13
N GLU A 29 3.32 -9.34 -10.96
CA GLU A 29 2.10 -9.45 -11.76
C GLU A 29 1.01 -8.48 -11.27
N HIS A 30 0.60 -7.57 -12.16
CA HIS A 30 -0.37 -6.51 -11.89
C HIS A 30 -1.77 -6.87 -12.40
N GLU A 31 -2.27 -8.07 -12.06
CA GLU A 31 -3.52 -8.60 -12.60
C GLU A 31 -4.54 -8.97 -11.52
N GLY A 32 -5.81 -9.07 -11.92
CA GLY A 32 -6.93 -9.49 -11.08
C GLY A 32 -7.03 -8.69 -9.76
N ASN A 33 -7.04 -9.40 -8.63
CA ASN A 33 -7.15 -8.80 -7.30
C ASN A 33 -6.00 -7.83 -6.98
N ARG A 34 -4.79 -8.06 -7.49
CA ARG A 34 -3.63 -7.19 -7.23
C ARG A 34 -3.82 -5.83 -7.89
N ALA A 35 -4.24 -5.82 -9.15
CA ALA A 35 -4.55 -4.61 -9.89
C ALA A 35 -5.60 -3.75 -9.16
N ILE A 36 -6.65 -4.38 -8.65
CA ILE A 36 -7.71 -3.69 -7.89
C ILE A 36 -7.12 -3.08 -6.60
N LEU A 37 -6.34 -3.84 -5.85
CA LEU A 37 -5.75 -3.37 -4.59
C LEU A 37 -4.76 -2.22 -4.79
N LEU A 38 -3.96 -2.25 -5.86
CA LEU A 38 -3.04 -1.17 -6.21
C LEU A 38 -3.80 0.13 -6.50
N ARG A 39 -4.90 0.05 -7.23
CA ARG A 39 -5.76 1.23 -7.47
C ARG A 39 -6.43 1.75 -6.21
N ILE A 40 -6.81 0.87 -5.29
CA ILE A 40 -7.33 1.30 -3.98
C ILE A 40 -6.23 1.96 -3.14
N LEU A 41 -4.98 1.51 -3.23
CA LEU A 41 -3.84 2.19 -2.57
C LEU A 41 -3.63 3.60 -3.12
N GLU A 42 -3.80 3.80 -4.42
CA GLU A 42 -3.64 5.09 -5.09
C GLU A 42 -4.83 6.04 -4.83
N GLU A 43 -6.06 5.56 -4.97
CA GLU A 43 -7.25 6.41 -5.02
C GLU A 43 -8.20 6.24 -3.82
N GLY A 44 -8.13 5.12 -3.10
CA GLY A 44 -9.15 4.71 -2.13
C GLY A 44 -9.29 5.64 -0.93
N GLY A 45 -8.23 6.36 -0.58
CA GLY A 45 -8.24 7.41 0.44
C GLY A 45 -8.67 8.80 -0.06
N VAL A 46 -8.68 9.01 -1.37
CA VAL A 46 -8.94 10.32 -2.00
C VAL A 46 -10.39 10.42 -2.46
N VAL A 47 -10.93 9.34 -3.04
CA VAL A 47 -12.25 9.33 -3.65
C VAL A 47 -13.23 8.54 -2.78
N PRO A 48 -14.41 9.09 -2.44
CA PRO A 48 -15.45 8.33 -1.78
C PRO A 48 -15.86 7.09 -2.58
N PHE A 49 -16.16 6.01 -1.87
CA PHE A 49 -16.60 4.76 -2.44
C PHE A 49 -18.01 4.90 -3.00
N ALA A 50 -18.12 4.63 -4.30
CA ALA A 50 -19.38 4.59 -5.04
C ALA A 50 -19.29 3.47 -6.08
N THR A 51 -20.43 3.11 -6.66
CA THR A 51 -20.50 2.09 -7.72
C THR A 51 -19.58 2.42 -8.90
N SER A 52 -19.52 3.69 -9.32
CA SER A 52 -18.62 4.14 -10.38
C SER A 52 -17.15 3.93 -10.03
N THR A 53 -16.78 4.19 -8.77
CA THR A 53 -15.42 3.98 -8.26
C THR A 53 -15.07 2.49 -8.26
N ALA A 54 -15.99 1.63 -7.81
CA ALA A 54 -15.82 0.18 -7.86
C ALA A 54 -15.60 -0.32 -9.30
N MET A 55 -16.44 0.12 -10.23
CA MET A 55 -16.32 -0.23 -11.66
C MET A 55 -15.00 0.25 -12.25
N SER A 56 -14.58 1.47 -11.91
CA SER A 56 -13.27 2.01 -12.31
C SER A 56 -12.14 1.10 -11.83
N TRP A 57 -12.08 0.80 -10.52
CA TRP A 57 -11.02 -0.01 -9.95
C TRP A 57 -10.97 -1.43 -10.52
N THR A 58 -12.13 -2.05 -10.77
CA THR A 58 -12.21 -3.42 -11.32
C THR A 58 -12.12 -3.48 -12.85
N GLN A 59 -12.16 -2.33 -13.56
CA GLN A 59 -12.34 -2.28 -15.02
C GLN A 59 -13.55 -3.07 -15.52
N SER A 60 -14.61 -3.20 -14.72
CA SER A 60 -15.82 -3.90 -15.14
C SER A 60 -16.86 -2.91 -15.64
N ASN A 61 -17.54 -3.27 -16.72
CA ASN A 61 -18.71 -2.56 -17.23
C ASN A 61 -20.01 -3.01 -16.54
N ASP A 62 -19.94 -4.01 -15.64
CA ASP A 62 -21.04 -4.51 -14.84
C ASP A 62 -20.88 -4.06 -13.38
N ALA A 63 -21.84 -3.28 -12.90
CA ALA A 63 -21.88 -2.77 -11.55
C ALA A 63 -21.97 -3.88 -10.49
N GLU A 64 -22.73 -4.94 -10.74
CA GLU A 64 -22.90 -6.03 -9.78
C GLU A 64 -21.61 -6.84 -9.66
N GLU A 65 -20.96 -7.15 -10.78
CA GLU A 65 -19.66 -7.83 -10.81
C GLU A 65 -18.58 -7.01 -10.10
N ALA A 66 -18.52 -5.70 -10.35
CA ALA A 66 -17.58 -4.80 -9.71
C ALA A 66 -17.74 -4.80 -8.18
N LEU A 67 -18.97 -4.60 -7.69
CA LEU A 67 -19.27 -4.60 -6.27
C LEU A 67 -19.00 -5.97 -5.62
N ARG A 68 -19.33 -7.07 -6.29
CA ARG A 68 -19.02 -8.43 -5.81
C ARG A 68 -17.52 -8.66 -5.67
N SER A 69 -16.72 -8.13 -6.60
CA SER A 69 -15.25 -8.22 -6.54
C SER A 69 -14.70 -7.46 -5.33
N ILE A 70 -15.16 -6.24 -5.08
CA ILE A 70 -14.77 -5.46 -3.90
C ILE A 70 -15.21 -6.15 -2.60
N PHE A 71 -16.45 -6.63 -2.54
CA PHE A 71 -16.97 -7.35 -1.39
C PHE A 71 -16.16 -8.62 -1.09
N ARG A 72 -15.72 -9.34 -2.13
CA ARG A 72 -14.83 -10.51 -1.98
C ARG A 72 -13.49 -10.11 -1.35
N LEU A 73 -12.87 -9.02 -1.78
CA LEU A 73 -11.62 -8.52 -1.20
C LEU A 73 -11.79 -8.14 0.28
N GLN A 74 -12.94 -7.57 0.64
CA GLN A 74 -13.27 -7.32 2.05
C GLN A 74 -13.46 -8.61 2.86
N ARG A 75 -14.15 -9.61 2.31
CA ARG A 75 -14.33 -10.93 2.95
C ARG A 75 -12.99 -11.64 3.18
N LEU A 76 -12.01 -11.42 2.30
CA LEU A 76 -10.65 -11.90 2.45
C LEU A 76 -9.81 -11.07 3.46
N GLY A 77 -10.36 -9.99 4.02
CA GLY A 77 -9.66 -9.11 4.94
C GLY A 77 -8.59 -8.23 4.29
N LEU A 78 -8.61 -8.09 2.96
CA LEU A 78 -7.62 -7.31 2.20
C LEU A 78 -8.00 -5.83 2.07
N VAL A 79 -9.30 -5.53 2.15
CA VAL A 79 -9.85 -4.18 2.06
C VAL A 79 -10.85 -3.95 3.20
N ARG A 80 -10.93 -2.73 3.70
CA ARG A 80 -11.95 -2.30 4.67
C ARG A 80 -12.51 -0.92 4.32
N GLY A 81 -13.71 -0.62 4.79
CA GLY A 81 -14.28 0.71 4.76
C GLY A 81 -13.80 1.57 5.92
N SER A 82 -13.70 2.87 5.67
CA SER A 82 -13.41 3.91 6.66
C SER A 82 -14.32 5.11 6.42
N THR A 83 -14.90 5.66 7.48
CA THR A 83 -15.66 6.93 7.43
C THR A 83 -14.73 8.15 7.43
N ALA A 84 -13.45 7.95 7.73
CA ALA A 84 -12.43 8.99 7.67
C ALA A 84 -11.59 8.82 6.39
N ALA A 85 -11.51 9.89 5.60
CA ALA A 85 -10.45 10.02 4.62
C ALA A 85 -9.09 9.97 5.34
N PRO A 86 -8.08 9.26 4.83
CA PRO A 86 -6.73 9.35 5.34
C PRO A 86 -6.26 10.80 5.33
N LEU A 87 -5.56 11.22 6.39
CA LEU A 87 -4.88 12.50 6.38
C LEU A 87 -3.77 12.45 5.33
N PRO A 88 -3.64 13.47 4.47
CA PRO A 88 -2.50 13.55 3.56
C PRO A 88 -1.21 13.57 4.39
N VAL A 89 -0.23 12.77 3.97
CA VAL A 89 1.12 12.84 4.53
C VAL A 89 1.79 14.03 3.86
N GLU A 90 2.00 15.12 4.62
CA GLU A 90 2.65 16.34 4.12
C GLU A 90 4.18 16.24 4.15
N ASP A 91 4.72 15.31 4.95
CA ASP A 91 6.15 15.07 5.06
C ASP A 91 6.69 14.40 3.79
N ARG A 92 7.95 14.71 3.45
CA ARG A 92 8.63 14.05 2.33
C ARG A 92 8.91 12.60 2.70
N LEU A 93 8.88 11.73 1.71
CA LEU A 93 9.16 10.30 1.91
C LEU A 93 10.57 10.11 2.53
N GLU A 94 11.54 10.88 2.05
CA GLU A 94 12.91 10.91 2.55
C GLU A 94 13.00 11.24 4.06
N ASP A 95 12.08 12.06 4.58
CA ASP A 95 12.08 12.48 5.99
C ASP A 95 11.45 11.40 6.90
N ILE A 96 10.42 10.70 6.42
CA ILE A 96 9.70 9.69 7.21
C ILE A 96 10.37 8.31 7.18
N LEU A 97 11.02 7.94 6.07
CA LEU A 97 11.56 6.59 5.84
C LEU A 97 12.55 6.14 6.92
N PRO A 98 13.56 6.93 7.34
CA PRO A 98 14.52 6.49 8.35
C PRO A 98 13.85 6.05 9.66
N SER A 99 12.82 6.77 10.11
CA SER A 99 12.09 6.44 11.34
C SER A 99 11.28 5.15 11.22
N LEU A 100 10.73 4.87 10.03
CA LEU A 100 10.02 3.64 9.73
C LEU A 100 10.99 2.45 9.66
N LEU A 101 12.12 2.61 8.98
CA LEU A 101 13.17 1.60 8.87
C LEU A 101 13.74 1.21 10.24
N ALA A 102 13.98 2.18 11.13
CA ALA A 102 14.45 1.92 12.49
C ALA A 102 13.52 0.99 13.28
N ARG A 103 12.22 0.96 12.97
CA ARG A 103 11.22 0.12 13.65
C ARG A 103 11.16 -1.30 13.10
N LEU A 104 11.79 -1.58 11.96
CA LEU A 104 11.84 -2.92 11.35
C LEU A 104 12.96 -3.80 11.94
N SER A 105 13.83 -3.23 12.77
CA SER A 105 15.01 -3.90 13.33
C SER A 105 15.07 -3.69 14.83
N ASP A 106 15.30 -4.78 15.58
CA ASP A 106 15.47 -4.74 17.04
C ASP A 106 16.69 -3.90 17.48
N THR A 107 17.63 -3.65 16.56
CA THR A 107 18.82 -2.82 16.80
C THR A 107 18.69 -1.42 16.21
N SER A 108 17.53 -1.08 15.64
CA SER A 108 17.29 0.17 14.89
C SER A 108 18.26 0.42 13.75
N LYS A 109 18.89 -0.65 13.25
CA LYS A 109 19.76 -0.64 12.08
C LYS A 109 19.05 -1.31 10.92
N ALA A 110 18.71 -0.52 9.91
CA ALA A 110 18.03 -0.97 8.71
C ALA A 110 18.36 -0.04 7.54
N LEU A 111 18.36 -0.58 6.33
CA LEU A 111 18.67 0.10 5.08
C LEU A 111 17.64 -0.35 4.04
N LEU A 112 17.17 0.58 3.21
CA LEU A 112 16.44 0.27 2.00
C LEU A 112 17.32 0.61 0.80
N ALA A 113 17.61 -0.37 -0.04
CA ALA A 113 18.42 -0.22 -1.25
C ALA A 113 17.69 -0.75 -2.48
N ASP A 114 18.07 -0.21 -3.65
CA ASP A 114 17.62 -0.70 -4.94
C ASP A 114 18.51 -1.83 -5.47
N GLU A 115 18.13 -2.40 -6.62
CA GLU A 115 18.87 -3.49 -7.28
C GLU A 115 20.23 -3.06 -7.86
N ASN A 116 20.52 -1.75 -7.93
CA ASN A 116 21.77 -1.21 -8.47
C ASN A 116 22.80 -0.89 -7.37
N GLY A 117 22.46 -1.12 -6.11
CA GLY A 117 23.34 -0.86 -4.97
C GLY A 117 23.27 0.57 -4.43
N PHE A 118 22.23 1.32 -4.77
CA PHE A 118 21.97 2.64 -4.17
C PHE A 118 20.98 2.51 -3.02
N TYR A 119 21.34 3.07 -1.85
CA TYR A 119 20.38 3.16 -0.75
C TYR A 119 19.48 4.39 -0.88
N LEU A 120 18.18 4.19 -0.65
CA LEU A 120 17.15 5.22 -0.62
C LEU A 120 17.07 5.89 0.75
N ALA A 121 17.18 5.09 1.82
CA ALA A 121 17.18 5.56 3.19
C ALA A 121 17.91 4.58 4.12
N ALA A 122 18.48 5.10 5.20
CA ALA A 122 19.19 4.32 6.20
C ALA A 122 18.80 4.77 7.62
N ALA A 123 18.80 3.83 8.55
CA ALA A 123 18.63 4.07 9.98
C ALA A 123 19.77 3.40 10.74
N GLY A 124 20.39 4.12 11.68
CA GLY A 124 21.40 3.56 12.59
C GLY A 124 22.76 3.22 11.94
N PHE A 125 22.97 3.56 10.67
CA PHE A 125 24.23 3.42 9.96
C PHE A 125 24.87 4.79 9.68
N LEU A 126 26.20 4.84 9.67
CA LEU A 126 26.93 5.96 9.08
C LEU A 126 26.76 5.93 7.56
N HIS A 127 26.86 7.11 6.92
CA HIS A 127 26.72 7.24 5.47
C HIS A 127 27.61 6.26 4.69
N GLU A 128 28.92 6.24 4.98
CA GLU A 128 29.88 5.35 4.33
C GLU A 128 29.50 3.86 4.51
N ALA A 129 29.07 3.47 5.71
CA ALA A 129 28.65 2.09 5.98
C ALA A 129 27.34 1.73 5.25
N ALA A 130 26.44 2.69 5.06
CA ALA A 130 25.20 2.49 4.32
C ALA A 130 25.46 2.29 2.82
N GLU A 131 26.40 3.06 2.23
CA GLU A 131 26.83 2.89 0.83
C GLU A 131 27.43 1.51 0.59
N GLU A 132 28.37 1.09 1.42
CA GLU A 132 29.01 -0.22 1.29
C GLU A 132 28.01 -1.38 1.46
N LEU A 133 27.07 -1.27 2.41
CA LEU A 133 26.01 -2.27 2.60
C LEU A 133 25.04 -2.32 1.42
N ALA A 134 24.72 -1.18 0.82
CA ALA A 134 23.87 -1.10 -0.37
C ALA A 134 24.53 -1.80 -1.55
N GLY A 135 25.80 -1.47 -1.83
CA GLY A 135 26.60 -2.12 -2.88
C GLY A 135 26.67 -3.63 -2.69
N LEU A 136 26.96 -4.10 -1.46
CA LEU A 136 26.98 -5.52 -1.14
C LEU A 136 25.61 -6.20 -1.34
N SER A 137 24.51 -5.52 -1.02
CA SER A 137 23.16 -6.08 -1.15
C SER A 137 22.74 -6.31 -2.59
N ALA A 138 23.22 -5.50 -3.53
CA ALA A 138 22.95 -5.66 -4.96
C ALA A 138 23.56 -6.95 -5.53
N ASP A 139 24.72 -7.38 -5.01
CA ASP A 139 25.36 -8.65 -5.42
C ASP A 139 24.59 -9.90 -4.93
N LEU A 140 23.62 -9.75 -4.02
CA LEU A 140 22.87 -10.86 -3.41
C LEU A 140 21.50 -11.13 -4.06
N LEU A 141 21.00 -10.20 -4.88
CA LEU A 141 19.69 -10.24 -5.53
C LEU A 141 19.79 -10.83 -6.94
#